data_AF-A0A918W523-F1
#
_entry.id   AF-A0A918W523-F1
#
_cell.length_a   1.000
_cell.length_b   1.000
_cell.length_c   1.000
_cell.angle_alpha   90.00
_cell.angle_beta   90.00
_cell.angle_gamma   90.00
#
_symmetry.space_group_name_H-M   'P 1'
#
loop_
_entity.id
_entity.type
_entity.pdbx_description
1 polymer ?
#
loop_
_entity_poly.entity_id
_entity_poly.type
_entity_poly.pdbx_seq_one_letter_code
_entity_poly.pdbx_strand_id
1 'polypeptide(L)'
;MAERTQERDRERTLPRIRLDQPRIRRSRLLPEYDPEAFGRMSERIARFLGTGRFIVWMTVMIIAWVVWNVSAPAHLRFDEYPFIFLTLMLSLQASYAAPLILLAQNRQDDRDRVNLEQDRKQNERSIADTEFLTREIAALRMGLGEVATRDWIRSELQDLMKEMEERGRERDLFPPDGGRHSDVPDA
;
A
#
# COMPACT_ATOMS: atom_id res chain seq x y z
N MET A 1 55.60 35.79 41.06
CA MET A 1 54.88 34.51 41.27
C MET A 1 53.45 34.62 40.73
N ALA A 2 53.28 35.00 39.46
CA ALA A 2 51.97 35.26 38.85
C ALA A 2 51.98 35.10 37.31
N GLU A 3 52.68 34.08 36.79
CA GLU A 3 52.83 33.85 35.34
C GLU A 3 52.54 32.39 34.93
N ARG A 4 51.81 31.61 35.75
CA ARG A 4 51.50 30.19 35.46
C ARG A 4 50.03 29.89 35.20
N THR A 5 49.22 30.89 34.86
CA THR A 5 47.76 30.72 34.69
C THR A 5 47.21 31.04 33.31
N GLN A 6 48.06 31.26 32.29
CA GLN A 6 47.59 31.66 30.95
C GLN A 6 47.99 30.72 29.81
N GLU A 7 48.28 29.44 30.09
CA GLU A 7 48.59 28.44 29.06
C GLU A 7 47.50 27.36 28.85
N ARG A 8 46.38 27.39 29.58
CA ARG A 8 45.37 26.32 29.50
C ARG A 8 44.20 26.54 28.52
N ASP A 9 44.09 27.69 27.85
CA ASP A 9 42.93 28.02 26.99
C ASP A 9 43.29 28.25 25.51
N ARG A 10 44.22 27.46 24.95
CA ARG A 10 44.49 27.44 23.50
C ARG A 10 44.32 26.06 22.85
N GLU A 11 43.36 25.28 23.33
CA GLU A 11 42.83 24.17 22.54
C GLU A 11 41.90 24.72 21.45
N ARG A 12 42.51 25.05 20.31
CA ARG A 12 41.82 25.33 19.06
C ARG A 12 40.90 24.15 18.74
N THR A 13 39.59 24.39 18.83
CA THR A 13 38.55 23.45 18.41
C THR A 13 38.59 23.33 16.90
N LEU A 14 39.44 22.44 16.39
CA LEU A 14 39.42 22.07 14.97
C LEU A 14 38.09 21.34 14.69
N PRO A 15 37.31 21.76 13.68
CA PRO A 15 36.08 21.06 13.34
C PRO A 15 36.44 19.64 12.90
N ARG A 16 36.01 18.64 13.68
CA ARG A 16 36.18 17.23 13.34
C ARG A 16 35.42 16.95 12.04
N ILE A 17 36.15 16.84 10.94
CA ILE A 17 35.62 16.35 9.67
C ILE A 17 35.16 14.92 9.91
N ARG A 18 33.85 14.71 9.99
CA ARG A 18 33.24 13.38 10.06
C ARG A 18 33.43 12.71 8.70
N LEU A 19 34.37 11.77 8.62
CA LEU A 19 34.66 10.97 7.41
C LEU A 19 33.60 9.86 7.14
N ASP A 20 32.49 9.85 7.86
CA ASP A 20 31.55 8.72 7.89
C ASP A 20 30.38 8.85 6.90
N GLN A 21 30.42 9.84 6.00
CA GLN A 21 29.47 9.93 4.90
C GLN A 21 30.21 9.62 3.60
N PRO A 22 29.89 8.52 2.89
CA PRO A 22 30.43 8.30 1.57
C PRO A 22 29.95 9.44 0.67
N ARG A 23 30.84 10.40 0.38
CA ARG A 23 30.63 11.42 -0.64
C ARG A 23 30.61 10.70 -1.98
N ILE A 24 29.43 10.25 -2.40
CA ILE A 24 29.18 9.82 -3.77
C ILE A 24 29.25 11.07 -4.63
N ARG A 25 30.47 11.48 -5.00
CA ARG A 25 30.72 12.49 -6.02
C ARG A 25 30.41 11.85 -7.36
N ARG A 26 29.13 11.65 -7.67
CA ARG A 26 28.67 11.31 -9.02
C ARG A 26 28.85 12.55 -9.87
N SER A 27 30.03 12.67 -10.49
CA SER A 27 30.23 13.56 -11.62
C SER A 27 29.35 13.06 -12.76
N ARG A 28 28.10 13.53 -12.84
CA ARG A 28 27.19 13.24 -13.94
C ARG A 28 27.54 14.17 -15.10
N LEU A 29 28.50 13.73 -15.92
CA LEU A 29 28.73 14.22 -17.28
C LEU A 29 27.81 13.51 -18.29
N LEU A 30 26.67 13.00 -17.84
CA LEU A 30 25.65 12.43 -18.72
C LEU A 30 24.55 13.48 -18.89
N PRO A 31 24.08 13.73 -20.13
CA PRO A 31 22.87 14.52 -20.34
C PRO A 31 21.78 14.00 -19.42
N GLU A 32 21.22 14.86 -18.59
CA GLU A 32 20.13 14.52 -17.69
C GLU A 32 18.90 14.22 -18.54
N TYR A 33 18.79 12.96 -18.94
CA TYR A 33 17.60 12.44 -19.61
C TYR A 33 16.47 12.47 -18.59
N ASP A 34 15.59 13.47 -18.71
CA ASP A 34 14.49 13.70 -17.78
C ASP A 34 13.54 12.48 -17.78
N PRO A 35 13.61 11.61 -16.75
CA PRO A 35 12.83 10.38 -16.71
C PRO A 35 11.33 10.67 -16.53
N GLU A 36 10.96 11.87 -16.11
CA GLU A 36 9.57 12.29 -15.90
C GLU A 36 8.89 12.66 -17.21
N ALA A 37 9.61 13.30 -18.14
CA ALA A 37 9.12 13.59 -19.50
C ALA A 37 8.87 12.31 -20.30
N PHE A 38 9.84 11.38 -20.27
CA PHE A 38 9.69 10.08 -20.91
C PHE A 38 8.61 9.23 -20.23
N GLY A 39 8.50 9.32 -18.90
CA GLY A 39 7.47 8.63 -18.12
C GLY A 39 6.05 8.98 -18.55
N ARG A 40 5.76 10.28 -18.70
CA ARG A 40 4.46 10.78 -19.18
C ARG A 40 4.19 10.40 -20.65
N MET A 41 5.22 10.45 -21.50
CA MET A 41 5.10 10.02 -22.89
C MET A 41 4.80 8.52 -22.99
N SER A 42 5.53 7.68 -22.26
CA SER A 42 5.29 6.24 -22.22
C SER A 42 3.88 5.90 -21.73
N GLU A 43 3.34 6.61 -20.74
CA GLU A 43 1.99 6.35 -20.23
C GLU A 43 0.90 6.67 -21.27
N ARG A 44 1.12 7.72 -22.07
CA ARG A 44 0.24 8.05 -23.19
C ARG A 44 0.35 7.02 -24.31
N ILE A 45 1.58 6.59 -24.64
CA ILE A 45 1.86 5.54 -25.63
C ILE A 45 1.27 4.20 -25.18
N ALA A 46 1.43 3.81 -23.92
CA ALA A 46 0.89 2.55 -23.38
C ALA A 46 -0.64 2.49 -23.46
N ARG A 47 -1.33 3.59 -23.09
CA ARG A 47 -2.79 3.68 -23.26
C ARG A 47 -3.22 3.64 -24.73
N PHE A 48 -2.39 4.19 -25.62
CA PHE A 48 -2.68 4.21 -27.05
C PHE A 48 -2.46 2.85 -27.72
N LEU A 49 -1.35 2.16 -27.43
CA LEU A 49 -1.02 0.83 -27.95
C LEU A 49 -1.91 -0.27 -27.36
N GLY A 50 -2.33 -0.13 -26.09
CA GLY A 50 -3.22 -1.10 -25.43
C GLY A 50 -4.67 -1.06 -25.93
N THR A 51 -5.04 -0.04 -26.72
CA THR A 51 -6.39 0.07 -27.28
C THR A 51 -6.41 -0.37 -28.74
N GLY A 52 -7.40 -1.18 -29.15
CA GLY A 52 -7.56 -1.64 -30.56
C GLY A 52 -7.68 -0.53 -31.61
N ARG A 53 -7.82 0.73 -31.18
CA ARG A 53 -7.82 1.94 -32.02
C ARG A 53 -6.51 2.13 -32.81
N PHE A 54 -5.36 1.70 -32.27
CA PHE A 54 -4.08 1.81 -32.99
C PHE A 54 -4.09 0.98 -34.28
N ILE A 55 -4.58 -0.27 -34.18
CA ILE A 55 -4.67 -1.18 -35.32
C ILE A 55 -5.59 -0.61 -36.38
N VAL A 56 -6.77 -0.11 -35.98
CA VAL A 56 -7.72 0.53 -36.91
C VAL A 56 -7.08 1.70 -37.66
N TRP A 57 -6.38 2.59 -36.94
CA TRP A 57 -5.75 3.75 -37.56
C TRP A 57 -4.61 3.35 -38.52
N MET A 58 -3.79 2.37 -38.13
CA MET A 58 -2.74 1.80 -38.99
C MET A 58 -3.32 1.18 -40.27
N THR A 59 -4.39 0.40 -40.17
CA THR A 59 -5.07 -0.20 -41.33
C THR A 59 -5.63 0.88 -42.26
N VAL A 60 -6.28 1.91 -41.72
CA VAL A 60 -6.80 3.03 -42.51
C VAL A 60 -5.68 3.76 -43.24
N MET A 61 -4.54 4.01 -42.59
CA MET A 61 -3.39 4.67 -43.21
C MET A 61 -2.81 3.84 -44.37
N ILE A 62 -2.66 2.52 -44.20
CA ILE A 62 -2.20 1.62 -45.25
C ILE A 62 -3.18 1.62 -46.44
N ILE A 63 -4.48 1.50 -46.17
CA ILE A 63 -5.51 1.54 -47.22
C ILE A 63 -5.47 2.88 -47.95
N ALA A 64 -5.38 4.00 -47.23
CA ALA A 64 -5.30 5.33 -47.83
C ALA A 64 -4.07 5.46 -48.75
N TRP A 65 -2.92 4.93 -48.34
CA TRP A 65 -1.70 4.91 -49.17
C TRP A 65 -1.88 4.10 -50.45
N VAL A 66 -2.46 2.91 -50.35
CA VAL A 66 -2.72 2.04 -51.49
C VAL A 66 -3.72 2.69 -52.43
N VAL A 67 -4.83 3.23 -51.92
CA VAL A 67 -5.85 3.93 -52.71
C VAL A 67 -5.25 5.14 -53.42
N TRP A 68 -4.43 5.94 -52.73
CA TRP A 68 -3.75 7.07 -53.33
C TRP A 68 -2.85 6.65 -54.50
N ASN A 69 -1.99 5.65 -54.31
CA ASN A 69 -1.07 5.19 -55.36
C ASN A 69 -1.78 4.48 -56.53
N VAL A 70 -2.90 3.80 -56.29
CA VAL A 70 -3.69 3.13 -57.34
C VAL A 70 -4.48 4.15 -58.16
N SER A 71 -5.13 5.11 -57.49
CA SER A 71 -6.00 6.12 -58.11
C SER A 71 -5.23 7.31 -58.72
N ALA A 72 -3.96 7.50 -58.33
CA ALA A 72 -3.11 8.54 -58.90
C ALA A 72 -2.81 8.29 -60.40
N PRO A 73 -2.84 9.33 -61.24
CA PRO A 73 -2.41 9.24 -62.64
C PRO A 73 -0.92 8.87 -62.73
N ALA A 74 -0.49 8.25 -63.84
CA ALA A 74 0.86 7.68 -63.99
C ALA A 74 2.04 8.63 -63.70
N HIS A 75 1.83 9.95 -63.78
CA HIS A 75 2.84 10.97 -63.48
C HIS A 75 2.95 11.34 -61.98
N LEU A 76 2.00 10.92 -61.13
CA LEU A 76 1.97 11.16 -59.68
C LEU A 76 2.02 9.86 -58.86
N ARG A 77 2.20 8.71 -59.53
CA ARG A 77 2.40 7.41 -58.88
C ARG A 77 3.78 7.40 -58.23
N PHE A 78 3.82 7.62 -56.92
CA PHE A 78 5.05 7.54 -56.13
C PHE A 78 5.49 6.09 -55.88
N ASP A 79 4.54 5.16 -55.75
CA ASP A 79 4.78 3.77 -55.37
C ASP A 79 3.88 2.81 -56.18
N GLU A 80 4.37 2.38 -57.34
CA GLU A 80 3.66 1.44 -58.24
C GLU A 80 3.81 -0.01 -57.75
N TYR A 81 2.89 -0.90 -58.14
CA TYR A 81 2.92 -2.31 -57.75
C TYR A 81 4.30 -2.92 -58.07
N PRO A 82 5.08 -3.42 -57.10
CA PRO A 82 4.68 -4.07 -55.84
C PRO A 82 4.75 -3.23 -54.53
N PHE A 83 4.63 -1.90 -54.57
CA PHE A 83 4.69 -1.01 -53.40
C PHE A 83 5.99 -1.11 -52.58
N ILE A 84 7.12 -0.83 -53.24
CA ILE A 84 8.45 -0.96 -52.63
C ILE A 84 8.64 0.02 -51.47
N PHE A 85 8.12 1.24 -51.57
CA PHE A 85 8.28 2.25 -50.52
C PHE A 85 7.48 1.90 -49.28
N LEU A 86 6.23 1.45 -49.45
CA LEU A 86 5.42 0.97 -48.35
C LEU A 86 6.10 -0.22 -47.64
N THR A 87 6.67 -1.14 -48.40
CA THR A 87 7.39 -2.30 -47.86
C THR A 87 8.64 -1.89 -47.09
N LEU A 88 9.44 -0.97 -47.62
CA LEU A 88 10.63 -0.43 -46.94
C LEU A 88 10.26 0.35 -45.68
N MET A 89 9.17 1.11 -45.70
CA MET A 89 8.72 1.85 -44.54
C MET A 89 8.22 0.91 -43.43
N LEU A 90 7.47 -0.14 -43.78
CA LEU A 90 7.00 -1.14 -42.81
C LEU A 90 8.16 -1.95 -42.21
N SER A 91 9.18 -2.30 -43.01
CA SER A 91 10.35 -3.03 -42.50
C SER A 91 11.19 -2.15 -41.56
N LEU A 92 11.37 -0.87 -41.89
CA LEU A 92 12.00 0.10 -41.01
C LEU A 92 11.19 0.32 -39.72
N GLN A 93 9.86 0.42 -39.84
CA GLN A 93 8.98 0.58 -38.70
C GLN A 93 9.13 -0.59 -37.73
N ALA A 94 9.13 -1.83 -38.22
CA ALA A 94 9.34 -3.02 -37.39
C ALA A 94 10.73 -3.02 -36.73
N SER A 95 11.77 -2.64 -37.48
CA SER A 95 13.15 -2.59 -36.98
C SER A 95 13.33 -1.57 -35.85
N TYR A 96 12.70 -0.39 -35.95
CA TYR A 96 12.75 0.63 -34.90
C TYR A 96 11.77 0.38 -33.74
N ALA A 97 10.69 -0.37 -33.98
CA ALA A 97 9.76 -0.76 -32.93
C ALA A 97 10.43 -1.67 -31.89
N ALA A 98 11.25 -2.64 -32.30
CA ALA A 98 11.93 -3.56 -31.40
C ALA A 98 12.75 -2.88 -30.28
N PRO A 99 13.70 -1.96 -30.56
CA PRO A 99 14.47 -1.28 -29.52
C PRO A 99 13.62 -0.34 -28.66
N LEU A 100 12.58 0.30 -29.23
CA LEU A 100 11.64 1.11 -28.45
C LEU A 100 10.83 0.26 -27.47
N ILE A 101 10.38 -0.92 -27.91
CA ILE A 101 9.67 -1.89 -27.08
C ILE A 101 10.59 -2.37 -25.97
N LEU A 102 11.85 -2.72 -26.27
CA LEU A 102 12.83 -3.13 -25.26
C LEU A 102 13.08 -2.04 -24.21
N LEU A 103 13.17 -0.77 -24.62
CA LEU A 103 13.34 0.34 -23.70
C LEU A 103 12.09 0.58 -22.83
N ALA A 104 10.90 0.39 -23.42
CA ALA A 104 9.65 0.46 -22.67
C ALA A 104 9.51 -0.70 -21.67
N GLN A 105 9.94 -1.92 -22.05
CA GLN A 105 9.92 -3.13 -21.22
C GLN A 105 10.88 -3.01 -20.04
N ASN A 106 12.15 -2.63 -20.25
CA ASN A 106 13.11 -2.45 -19.14
C ASN A 106 12.57 -1.54 -18.03
N ARG A 107 11.81 -0.50 -18.41
CA ARG A 107 11.22 0.43 -17.44
C ARG A 107 9.95 -0.11 -16.77
N GLN A 108 9.20 -0.97 -17.44
CA GLN A 108 8.10 -1.72 -16.81
C GLN A 108 8.66 -2.70 -15.79
N ASP A 109 9.69 -3.47 -16.16
CA ASP A 109 10.35 -4.44 -15.29
C ASP A 109 10.95 -3.79 -14.03
N ASP A 110 11.56 -2.61 -14.15
CA ASP A 110 12.08 -1.86 -13.01
C ASP A 110 10.96 -1.44 -12.03
N ARG A 111 9.80 -1.00 -12.54
CA ARG A 111 8.64 -0.65 -11.71
C ARG A 111 8.02 -1.88 -11.07
N ASP A 112 7.87 -2.95 -11.83
CA ASP A 112 7.29 -4.20 -11.37
C ASP A 112 8.16 -4.84 -10.28
N ARG A 113 9.49 -4.72 -10.38
CA ARG A 113 10.41 -5.10 -9.32
C ARG A 113 10.19 -4.33 -8.02
N VAL A 114 10.05 -3.00 -8.09
CA VAL A 114 9.80 -2.17 -6.90
C VAL A 114 8.46 -2.52 -6.26
N ASN A 115 7.42 -2.69 -7.07
CA ASN A 115 6.10 -3.12 -6.59
C ASN A 115 6.17 -4.49 -5.91
N LEU A 116 6.86 -5.47 -6.51
CA LEU A 116 7.08 -6.79 -5.93
C LEU A 116 7.84 -6.75 -4.59
N GLU A 117 8.88 -5.92 -4.49
CA GLU A 117 9.62 -5.75 -3.24
C GLU A 117 8.75 -5.10 -2.15
N GLN A 118 7.89 -4.15 -2.51
CA GLN A 118 6.95 -3.53 -1.58
C GLN A 118 5.86 -4.51 -1.12
N ASP A 119 5.30 -5.29 -2.04
CA ASP A 119 4.29 -6.30 -1.72
C ASP A 119 4.84 -7.39 -0.80
N ARG A 120 6.09 -7.82 -1.01
CA ARG A 120 6.77 -8.74 -0.09
C ARG A 120 6.87 -8.18 1.32
N LYS A 121 7.31 -6.92 1.47
CA LYS A 121 7.39 -6.26 2.78
C LYS A 121 6.03 -6.09 3.44
N GLN A 122 4.99 -5.76 2.66
CA GLN A 122 3.62 -5.67 3.17
C GLN A 122 3.12 -7.03 3.64
N ASN A 123 3.40 -8.10 2.89
CA ASN A 123 3.01 -9.46 3.23
C ASN A 123 3.71 -9.95 4.52
N GLU A 124 5.01 -9.68 4.66
CA GLU A 124 5.75 -9.98 5.90
C GLU A 124 5.15 -9.28 7.11
N ARG A 125 4.79 -7.99 6.98
CA ARG A 125 4.10 -7.24 8.03
C ARG A 125 2.72 -7.82 8.33
N SER A 126 1.94 -8.16 7.31
CA SER A 126 0.62 -8.76 7.48
C SER A 126 0.67 -10.10 8.20
N ILE A 127 1.69 -10.91 7.94
CA ILE A 127 1.91 -12.18 8.65
C ILE A 127 2.25 -11.88 10.11
N ALA A 128 3.17 -10.95 10.38
CA ALA A 128 3.53 -10.56 11.74
C ALA A 128 2.33 -10.00 12.53
N ASP A 129 1.50 -9.16 11.92
CA ASP A 129 0.28 -8.62 12.53
C ASP A 129 -0.73 -9.74 12.82
N THR A 130 -0.87 -10.71 11.92
CA THR A 130 -1.75 -11.87 12.12
C THR A 130 -1.26 -12.75 13.27
N GLU A 131 0.05 -13.00 13.35
CA GLU A 131 0.67 -13.74 14.46
C GLU A 131 0.50 -13.00 15.79
N PHE A 132 0.68 -11.68 15.79
CA PHE A 132 0.47 -10.85 16.96
C PHE A 132 -0.97 -10.91 17.44
N LEU A 133 -1.94 -10.67 16.55
CA LEU A 133 -3.37 -10.75 16.87
C LEU A 133 -3.76 -12.16 17.36
N THR A 134 -3.21 -13.21 16.76
CA THR A 134 -3.48 -14.59 17.20
C THR A 134 -2.96 -14.83 18.61
N ARG A 135 -1.77 -14.34 18.94
CA ARG A 135 -1.20 -14.42 20.29
C ARG A 135 -2.03 -13.61 21.29
N GLU A 136 -2.46 -12.41 20.89
CA GLU A 136 -3.29 -11.54 21.74
C GLU A 136 -4.66 -12.17 22.00
N ILE A 137 -5.30 -12.78 20.99
CA ILE A 137 -6.54 -13.53 21.14
C ILE A 137 -6.33 -14.75 22.05
N ALA A 138 -5.21 -15.46 21.92
CA ALA A 138 -4.89 -16.59 22.80
C ALA A 138 -4.73 -16.14 24.27
N ALA A 139 -4.04 -15.01 24.49
CA ALA A 139 -3.88 -14.42 25.82
C ALA A 139 -5.23 -13.93 26.39
N LEU A 140 -6.04 -13.25 25.59
CA LEU A 140 -7.40 -12.82 25.96
C LEU A 140 -8.28 -14.03 26.30
N ARG A 141 -8.20 -15.10 25.52
CA ARG A 141 -8.93 -16.36 25.77
C ARG A 141 -8.49 -17.01 27.08
N MET A 142 -7.20 -16.99 27.40
CA MET A 142 -6.71 -17.51 28.70
C MET A 142 -7.22 -16.66 29.86
N GLY A 143 -7.10 -15.33 29.77
CA GLY A 143 -7.59 -14.42 30.81
C GLY A 143 -9.12 -14.49 31.01
N LEU A 144 -9.90 -14.59 29.93
CA LEU A 144 -11.34 -14.83 30.00
C LEU A 144 -11.67 -16.25 30.48
N GLY A 145 -10.86 -17.24 30.09
CA GLY A 145 -11.02 -18.62 30.53
C GLY A 145 -10.86 -18.79 32.04
N GLU A 146 -9.94 -18.04 32.66
CA GLU A 146 -9.77 -18.01 34.11
C GLU A 146 -10.92 -17.27 34.82
N VAL A 147 -11.35 -16.11 34.29
CA VAL A 147 -12.37 -15.26 34.94
C VAL A 147 -13.81 -15.74 34.69
N ALA A 148 -14.09 -16.43 33.58
CA ALA A 148 -15.41 -16.93 33.23
C ALA A 148 -15.52 -18.46 33.39
N THR A 149 -14.84 -19.04 34.38
CA THR A 149 -15.02 -20.47 34.64
C THR A 149 -16.44 -20.69 35.18
N ARG A 150 -17.14 -21.71 34.66
CA ARG A 150 -18.48 -22.13 35.09
C ARG A 150 -18.64 -22.18 36.61
N ASP A 151 -17.58 -22.53 37.33
CA ASP A 151 -17.60 -22.61 38.79
C ASP A 151 -17.57 -21.25 39.48
N TRP A 152 -16.93 -20.22 38.91
CA TRP A 152 -17.02 -18.84 39.41
C TRP A 152 -18.42 -18.25 39.14
N ILE A 153 -18.93 -18.42 37.91
CA ILE A 153 -20.30 -17.98 37.59
C ILE A 153 -21.32 -18.71 38.46
N ARG A 154 -21.11 -20.01 38.72
CA ARG A 154 -21.96 -20.81 39.60
C ARG A 154 -21.85 -20.37 41.06
N SER A 155 -20.65 -20.11 41.58
CA SER A 155 -20.50 -19.64 42.96
C SER A 155 -21.13 -18.27 43.15
N GLU A 156 -20.94 -17.35 42.20
CA GLU A 156 -21.54 -16.01 42.26
C GLU A 156 -23.07 -16.07 42.18
N LEU A 157 -23.63 -16.90 41.28
CA LEU A 157 -25.07 -17.14 41.21
C LEU A 157 -25.63 -17.79 42.48
N GLN A 158 -24.86 -18.69 43.12
CA GLN A 158 -25.26 -19.32 44.38
C GLN A 158 -25.22 -18.33 45.54
N ASP A 159 -24.18 -17.51 45.65
CA ASP A 159 -24.09 -16.47 46.68
C ASP A 159 -25.22 -15.45 46.53
N LEU A 160 -25.50 -14.99 45.31
CA LEU A 160 -26.64 -14.10 45.04
C LEU A 160 -27.99 -14.75 45.35
N MET A 161 -28.19 -16.04 45.03
CA MET A 161 -29.40 -16.77 45.41
C MET A 161 -29.54 -16.88 46.93
N LYS A 162 -28.44 -17.17 47.63
CA LYS A 162 -28.43 -17.32 49.08
C LYS A 162 -28.75 -15.99 49.78
N GLU A 163 -28.19 -14.88 49.30
CA GLU A 163 -28.50 -13.55 49.82
C GLU A 163 -29.99 -13.19 49.63
N MET A 164 -30.57 -13.54 48.47
CA MET A 164 -32.00 -13.35 48.22
C MET A 164 -32.89 -14.22 49.12
N GLU A 165 -32.49 -15.46 49.39
CA GLU A 165 -33.22 -16.38 50.28
C GLU A 165 -33.12 -15.93 51.74
N GLU A 166 -31.97 -15.42 52.19
CA GLU A 166 -31.80 -14.82 53.51
C GLU A 166 -32.67 -13.57 53.67
N ARG A 167 -32.70 -12.66 52.68
CA ARG A 167 -33.61 -11.51 52.69
C ARG A 167 -35.09 -11.92 52.65
N GLY A 168 -35.41 -12.99 51.95
CA GLY A 168 -36.76 -13.60 51.94
C GLY A 168 -37.13 -14.14 53.33
N ARG A 169 -36.23 -14.88 53.97
CA ARG A 169 -36.42 -15.39 55.34
C ARG A 169 -36.49 -14.28 56.37
N GLU A 170 -35.71 -13.21 56.25
CA GLU A 170 -35.83 -12.04 57.14
C GLU A 170 -37.20 -11.36 56.99
N ARG A 171 -37.72 -11.26 55.76
CA ARG A 171 -39.09 -10.77 55.50
C ARG A 171 -40.19 -11.69 56.05
N ASP A 172 -39.96 -13.00 56.09
CA ASP A 172 -40.92 -13.96 56.65
C ASP A 172 -40.82 -14.05 58.19
N LEU A 173 -39.62 -13.82 58.76
CA LEU A 173 -39.38 -13.80 60.21
C LEU A 173 -39.86 -12.48 60.86
N PHE A 174 -39.81 -11.38 60.11
CA PHE A 174 -40.48 -10.13 60.45
C PHE A 174 -41.57 -9.85 59.41
N PRO A 175 -42.76 -10.48 59.53
CA PRO A 175 -43.90 -10.09 58.73
C PRO A 175 -44.13 -8.59 58.95
N PRO A 176 -44.34 -7.79 57.89
CA PRO A 176 -44.84 -6.44 58.09
C PRO A 176 -46.16 -6.57 58.83
N ASP A 177 -46.19 -6.10 60.08
CA ASP A 177 -47.28 -6.23 61.03
C ASP A 177 -48.60 -5.87 60.31
N GLY A 178 -49.35 -6.91 59.96
CA GLY A 178 -50.61 -6.80 59.26
C GLY A 178 -51.57 -6.11 60.20
N GLY A 179 -51.82 -4.83 59.93
CA GLY A 179 -52.56 -3.90 60.76
C GLY A 179 -53.75 -4.55 61.48
N ARG A 180 -53.70 -4.50 62.81
CA ARG A 180 -54.88 -4.70 63.63
C ARG A 180 -55.85 -3.57 63.36
N HIS A 181 -56.91 -3.93 62.67
CA HIS A 181 -58.17 -3.20 62.60
C HIS A 181 -58.59 -2.80 64.03
N SER A 182 -58.85 -1.52 64.18
CA SER A 182 -59.32 -0.88 65.40
C SER A 182 -60.79 -1.25 65.64
N ASP A 183 -61.04 -2.17 66.56
CA ASP A 183 -62.37 -2.31 67.15
C ASP A 183 -62.40 -1.56 68.48
N VAL A 184 -62.98 -0.37 68.40
CA VAL A 184 -63.31 0.53 69.50
C VAL A 184 -64.58 0.00 70.18
N PRO A 185 -64.61 -0.23 71.51
CA PRO A 185 -65.87 -0.38 72.22
C PRO A 185 -66.39 1.01 72.59
N ASP A 186 -67.50 1.40 71.98
CA ASP A 186 -68.36 2.48 72.45
C ASP A 186 -69.19 1.99 73.65
N ALA A 187 -69.30 2.88 74.65
CA ALA A 187 -70.24 2.93 75.79
C ALA A 187 -69.95 2.08 77.04
#